data_AF-A0A354Y1Y3-F1
#
_entry.id   AF-A0A354Y1Y3-F1
#
_cell.length_a   1.000
_cell.length_b   1.000
_cell.length_c   1.000
_cell.angle_alpha   90.00
_cell.angle_beta   90.00
_cell.angle_gamma   90.00
#
_symmetry.space_group_name_H-M   'P 1'
#
loop_
_entity.id
_entity.type
_entity.pdbx_description
1 polymer ?
#
loop_
_entity_poly.entity_id
_entity_poly.type
_entity_poly.pdbx_seq_one_letter_code
_entity_poly.pdbx_strand_id
1 'polypeptide(L)' 'TSWGTVVVNSDTMQTADETIFAGGDIVRGGATVILAMGDGRKAAKAMHASMS' A
#
# COMPACT_ATOMS: atom_id res chain seq x y z
N THR A 1 -2.25 13.27 1.71
CA THR A 1 -3.53 13.71 1.09
C THR A 1 -4.22 14.68 2.04
N SER A 2 -5.21 15.46 1.60
CA SER A 2 -6.01 16.31 2.51
C SER A 2 -6.85 15.50 3.52
N TRP A 3 -6.85 14.17 3.39
CA TRP A 3 -7.61 13.22 4.18
C TRP A 3 -6.78 12.53 5.28
N GLY A 4 -5.49 12.89 5.43
CA GLY A 4 -4.59 12.25 6.40
C GLY A 4 -4.20 10.80 6.04
N THR A 5 -4.56 10.32 4.83
CA THR A 5 -4.17 8.99 4.36
C THR A 5 -2.72 8.97 3.86
N VAL A 6 -2.10 7.80 3.95
CA VAL A 6 -0.72 7.58 3.52
C VAL A 6 -0.66 7.60 2.00
N VAL A 7 0.26 8.40 1.46
CA VAL A 7 0.54 8.43 0.03
C VAL A 7 1.49 7.30 -0.30
N VAL A 8 1.11 6.48 -1.28
CA VAL A 8 1.90 5.33 -1.74
C VAL A 8 1.96 5.31 -3.26
N ASN A 9 2.97 4.62 -3.79
CA ASN A 9 2.99 4.22 -5.19
C ASN A 9 1.85 3.21 -5.45
N SER A 10 1.01 3.47 -6.45
CA SER A 10 -0.21 2.68 -6.75
C SER A 10 0.06 1.23 -7.21
N ASP A 11 1.27 0.94 -7.65
CA ASP A 11 1.67 -0.38 -8.16
C ASP A 11 2.37 -1.21 -7.09
N THR A 12 3.27 -0.58 -6.32
CA THR A 12 4.07 -1.27 -5.29
C THR A 12 3.52 -1.16 -3.89
N MET A 13 2.60 -0.22 -3.64
CA MET A 13 2.11 0.16 -2.30
C MET A 13 3.22 0.70 -1.37
N GLN A 14 4.37 1.08 -1.92
CA GLN A 14 5.49 1.64 -1.19
C GLN A 14 5.22 3.11 -0.84
N THR A 15 5.59 3.51 0.37
CA THR A 15 5.52 4.90 0.81
C THR A 15 6.72 5.71 0.28
N ALA A 16 6.90 6.94 0.77
CA ALA A 16 8.12 7.71 0.51
C ALA A 16 9.36 7.07 1.18
N ASP A 17 9.17 6.26 2.21
CA ASP A 17 10.23 5.45 2.81
C ASP A 17 10.32 4.10 2.09
N GLU A 18 11.50 3.76 1.61
CA GLU A 18 11.74 2.57 0.80
C GLU A 18 11.47 1.25 1.57
N THR A 19 11.51 1.29 2.89
CA THR A 19 11.32 0.12 3.76
C THR A 19 9.86 -0.04 4.22
N ILE A 20 9.01 0.97 4.00
CA ILE A 20 7.63 1.01 4.49
C ILE A 20 6.65 0.91 3.32
N PHE A 21 5.69 -0.01 3.47
CA PHE A 21 4.59 -0.23 2.52
C PHE A 21 3.25 -0.17 3.25
N ALA A 22 2.23 0.38 2.60
CA ALA A 22 0.90 0.54 3.18
C ALA A 22 -0.18 0.29 2.12
N GLY A 23 -1.30 -0.33 2.53
CA GLY A 23 -2.40 -0.67 1.63
C GLY A 23 -3.74 -0.78 2.36
N GLY A 24 -4.84 -0.83 1.62
CA GLY A 24 -6.18 -0.85 2.19
C GLY A 24 -6.62 0.51 2.73
N ASP A 25 -7.39 0.50 3.81
CA ASP A 25 -8.14 1.68 4.24
C ASP A 25 -7.26 2.87 4.60
N ILE A 26 -6.05 2.62 5.11
CA ILE A 26 -5.09 3.66 5.48
C ILE A 26 -4.57 4.47 4.28
N VAL A 27 -4.65 3.90 3.07
CA VAL A 27 -4.28 4.55 1.81
C VAL A 27 -5.50 5.10 1.10
N ARG A 28 -6.57 4.30 1.03
CA ARG A 28 -7.74 4.56 0.18
C ARG A 28 -8.89 5.29 0.88
N GLY A 29 -8.93 5.32 2.20
CA GLY A 29 -10.18 5.55 2.95
C GLY A 29 -11.04 4.29 2.99
N GLY A 30 -12.35 4.40 3.24
CA GLY A 30 -13.22 3.21 3.36
C GLY A 30 -13.23 2.35 2.09
N ALA A 31 -12.45 1.27 2.09
CA ALA A 31 -12.35 0.34 0.96
C ALA A 31 -13.12 -0.95 1.27
N THR A 32 -13.58 -1.62 0.20
CA THR A 32 -14.15 -2.95 0.35
C THR A 32 -13.03 -3.96 0.64
N VAL A 33 -13.38 -5.07 1.32
CA VAL A 33 -12.41 -6.11 1.71
C VAL A 33 -11.60 -6.62 0.52
N ILE A 34 -12.22 -6.75 -0.65
CA ILE A 34 -11.52 -7.23 -1.86
C ILE A 34 -10.42 -6.27 -2.33
N LEU A 35 -10.63 -4.95 -2.18
CA LEU A 35 -9.66 -3.93 -2.55
C LEU A 35 -8.51 -3.88 -1.54
N ALA A 36 -8.82 -3.89 -0.25
CA ALA A 36 -7.81 -3.94 0.80
C ALA A 36 -6.92 -5.19 0.68
N MET A 37 -7.52 -6.33 0.35
CA MET A 37 -6.78 -7.57 0.11
C MET A 37 -5.95 -7.54 -1.17
N GLY A 38 -6.41 -6.84 -2.21
CA GLY A 38 -5.65 -6.61 -3.43
C GLY A 38 -4.39 -5.79 -3.16
N ASP A 39 -4.51 -4.70 -2.40
CA ASP A 39 -3.37 -3.86 -2.01
C ASP A 39 -2.37 -4.64 -1.14
N GLY A 40 -2.85 -5.45 -0.19
CA GLY A 40 -1.98 -6.29 0.64
C GLY A 40 -1.11 -7.25 -0.19
N ARG A 41 -1.68 -7.88 -1.23
CA ARG A 41 -0.93 -8.74 -2.15
C ARG A 41 0.14 -7.98 -2.94
N LYS A 42 -0.18 -6.77 -3.40
CA LYS A 42 0.78 -5.91 -4.11
C LYS A 42 1.94 -5.50 -3.19
N ALA A 43 1.62 -5.06 -1.98
CA ALA A 43 2.61 -4.69 -0.97
C ALA A 43 3.54 -5.87 -0.65
N ALA A 44 3.00 -7.07 -0.41
CA ALA A 44 3.80 -8.26 -0.11
C ALA A 44 4.74 -8.64 -1.27
N LYS A 45 4.28 -8.55 -2.52
CA LYS A 45 5.12 -8.80 -3.70
C LYS A 45 6.25 -7.78 -3.82
N ALA A 46 5.95 -6.50 -3.56
CA ALA A 46 6.93 -5.44 -3.63
C ALA A 46 7.99 -5.54 -2.51
N MET A 47 7.56 -5.84 -1.27
CA MET A 47 8.45 -6.13 -0.15
C MET A 47 9.39 -7.29 -0.49
N HIS A 48 8.85 -8.39 -1.04
CA HIS A 48 9.68 -9.53 -1.41
C HIS A 48 10.70 -9.18 -2.50
N ALA A 49 10.28 -8.42 -3.51
CA ALA A 49 11.14 -7.95 -4.60
C ALA A 49 12.21 -6.94 -4.13
N SER A 50 11.94 -6.12 -3.11
CA SER A 50 12.93 -5.18 -2.57
C SER A 50 13.96 -5.84 -1.65
N MET A 51 13.68 -7.05 -1.16
CA MET A 51 14.57 -7.84 -0.31
C MET A 51 15.41 -8.87 -1.07
N SER A 52 15.12 -9.08 -2.35
CA SER A 52 15.84 -10.02 -3.23
C SER A 52 16.85 -9.28 -4.10
#